data_AF-A0A8J8BMT7-F1
#
_entry.id   AF-A0A8J8BMT7-F1
#
_cell.length_a   1.000
_cell.length_b   1.000
_cell.length_c   1.000
_cell.angle_alpha   90.00
_cell.angle_beta   90.00
_cell.angle_gamma   90.00
#
_symmetry.space_group_name_H-M   'P 1'
#
loop_
_entity.id
_entity.type
_entity.pdbx_description
1 polymer ?
#
loop_
_entity_poly.entity_id
_entity_poly.type
_entity_poly.pdbx_seq_one_letter_code
_entity_poly.pdbx_strand_id
1 'polypeptide(L)'
;KVHNFRGFTDGDRAAFLADRFGAELIVLAGMDFGDEIGKFSGSYDRERKLEKLRIGKGLLEKLARESRAGILNLTSGGEELAGIPRTSVKALRELV
;
A
#
# COMPACT_ATOMS: atom_id res chain seq x y z
N LYS A 1 6.46 -15.41 -20.75
CA LYS A 1 6.66 -14.78 -19.42
C LYS A 1 5.68 -13.63 -19.29
N VAL A 2 4.97 -13.49 -18.16
CA VAL A 2 4.12 -12.32 -17.88
C VAL A 2 4.99 -11.24 -17.25
N HIS A 3 4.94 -10.03 -17.78
CA HIS A 3 5.65 -8.88 -17.24
C HIS A 3 4.70 -8.06 -16.39
N ASN A 4 5.02 -7.89 -15.11
CA ASN A 4 4.25 -7.02 -14.22
C ASN A 4 4.87 -5.61 -14.21
N PHE A 5 4.22 -4.67 -14.88
CA PHE A 5 4.69 -3.28 -14.99
C PHE A 5 4.32 -2.46 -13.76
N ARG A 6 4.95 -2.80 -12.62
CA ARG A 6 4.62 -2.30 -11.28
C ARG A 6 3.22 -2.75 -10.84
N GLY A 7 3.02 -2.75 -9.53
CA GLY A 7 1.78 -3.10 -8.88
C GLY A 7 1.36 -4.57 -9.01
N PHE A 8 1.04 -5.23 -7.91
CA PHE A 8 0.55 -6.60 -7.84
C PHE A 8 -0.95 -6.65 -7.46
N THR A 9 -1.38 -5.85 -6.51
CA THR A 9 -2.80 -5.66 -6.14
C THR A 9 -3.34 -4.37 -6.75
N ASP A 10 -4.66 -4.21 -6.73
CA ASP A 10 -5.28 -2.98 -7.26
C ASP A 10 -4.83 -1.73 -6.47
N GLY A 11 -4.63 -1.87 -5.15
CA GLY A 11 -4.21 -0.76 -4.28
C GLY A 11 -2.79 -0.27 -4.56
N ASP A 12 -1.82 -1.19 -4.60
CA ASP A 12 -0.43 -0.80 -4.90
C ASP A 12 -0.27 -0.35 -6.37
N ARG A 13 -1.05 -0.91 -7.31
CA ARG A 13 -1.09 -0.43 -8.69
C ARG A 13 -1.62 1.00 -8.79
N ALA A 14 -2.66 1.33 -8.02
CA ALA A 14 -3.19 2.68 -7.94
C ALA A 14 -2.16 3.67 -7.37
N ALA A 15 -1.40 3.27 -6.34
CA ALA A 15 -0.32 4.10 -5.79
C ALA A 15 0.77 4.39 -6.82
N PHE A 16 1.23 3.36 -7.55
CA PHE A 16 2.18 3.56 -8.65
C PHE A 16 1.62 4.44 -9.76
N LEU A 17 0.32 4.33 -10.06
CA LEU A 17 -0.30 5.17 -11.08
C LEU A 17 -0.34 6.64 -10.64
N ALA A 18 -0.73 6.90 -9.39
CA ALA A 18 -0.75 8.24 -8.81
C ALA A 18 0.63 8.91 -8.82
N ASP A 19 1.68 8.19 -8.41
CA ASP A 19 3.07 8.67 -8.49
C ASP A 19 3.47 9.01 -9.93
N ARG A 20 3.13 8.13 -10.89
CA ARG A 20 3.46 8.34 -12.31
C ARG A 20 2.74 9.53 -12.95
N PHE A 21 1.58 9.90 -12.43
CA PHE A 21 0.86 11.10 -12.85
C PHE A 21 1.20 12.36 -12.03
N GLY A 22 2.22 12.28 -11.17
CA GLY A 22 2.76 13.45 -10.47
C GLY A 22 1.99 13.86 -9.22
N ALA A 23 1.35 12.92 -8.54
CA ALA A 23 0.76 13.20 -7.23
C ALA A 23 1.84 13.72 -6.26
N GLU A 24 1.54 14.78 -5.52
CA GLU A 24 2.43 15.31 -4.47
C GLU A 24 2.31 14.52 -3.17
N LEU A 25 1.12 13.94 -2.92
CA LEU A 25 0.80 13.15 -1.74
C LEU A 25 -0.03 11.92 -2.13
N ILE A 26 0.35 10.75 -1.64
CA ILE A 26 -0.39 9.49 -1.78
C ILE A 26 -0.73 9.00 -0.37
N VAL A 27 -2.03 8.83 -0.10
CA VAL A 27 -2.51 8.32 1.19
C VAL A 27 -3.06 6.91 1.01
N LEU A 28 -2.44 5.95 1.68
CA LEU A 28 -2.86 4.55 1.68
C LEU A 28 -3.89 4.33 2.77
N ALA A 29 -5.00 3.66 2.46
CA ALA A 29 -6.03 3.29 3.44
C ALA A 29 -6.51 1.86 3.19
N GLY A 30 -6.74 1.10 4.27
CA GLY A 30 -7.18 -0.30 4.20
C GLY A 30 -6.10 -1.26 3.71
N MET A 31 -4.82 -0.88 3.86
CA MET A 31 -3.66 -1.67 3.46
C MET A 31 -2.99 -2.23 4.72
N ASP A 32 -3.69 -3.14 5.42
CA ASP A 32 -3.25 -3.65 6.72
C ASP A 32 -1.96 -4.49 6.64
N PHE A 33 -1.82 -5.33 5.61
CA PHE A 33 -0.71 -6.30 5.49
C PHE A 33 -0.54 -7.21 6.73
N GLY A 34 0.54 -7.99 6.77
CA GLY A 34 0.81 -9.00 7.80
C GLY A 34 0.21 -10.39 7.50
N ASP A 35 0.09 -11.19 8.56
CA ASP A 35 -0.30 -12.61 8.47
C ASP A 35 -1.81 -12.86 8.69
N GLU A 36 -2.57 -11.79 8.94
CA GLU A 36 -4.03 -11.83 9.08
C GLU A 36 -4.74 -11.53 7.75
N ILE A 37 -5.70 -12.38 7.39
CA ILE A 37 -6.53 -12.20 6.21
C ILE A 37 -7.83 -11.53 6.66
N GLY A 38 -8.05 -10.28 6.22
CA GLY A 38 -9.26 -9.54 6.55
C GLY A 38 -10.53 -10.23 6.06
N LYS A 39 -11.63 -10.06 6.82
CA LYS A 39 -12.95 -10.70 6.59
C LYS A 39 -13.55 -10.52 5.20
N PHE A 40 -13.12 -9.50 4.45
CA PHE A 40 -13.59 -9.22 3.10
C PHE A 40 -12.70 -9.85 1.99
N SER A 41 -11.65 -10.58 2.38
CA SER A 41 -10.81 -11.29 1.42
C SER A 41 -11.50 -12.59 0.98
N GLY A 42 -12.10 -12.59 -0.20
CA GLY A 42 -12.79 -13.76 -0.78
C GLY A 42 -11.87 -14.90 -1.25
N SER A 43 -10.75 -15.19 -0.57
CA SER A 43 -9.80 -16.25 -0.96
C SER A 43 -9.88 -17.47 -0.05
N TYR A 44 -10.04 -18.65 -0.64
CA TYR A 44 -9.95 -19.94 0.06
C TYR A 44 -8.50 -20.41 0.26
N ASP A 45 -7.55 -19.90 -0.53
CA ASP A 45 -6.13 -20.23 -0.43
C ASP A 45 -5.41 -19.17 0.41
N ARG A 46 -5.12 -19.53 1.66
CA ARG A 46 -4.45 -18.67 2.64
C ARG A 46 -3.01 -18.38 2.25
N GLU A 47 -2.25 -19.40 1.85
CA GLU A 47 -0.83 -19.27 1.56
C GLU A 47 -0.59 -18.31 0.40
N ARG A 48 -1.32 -18.51 -0.71
CA ARG A 48 -1.26 -17.58 -1.84
C ARG A 48 -1.63 -16.18 -1.43
N LYS A 49 -2.69 -16.00 -0.64
CA LYS A 49 -3.14 -14.66 -0.21
C LYS A 49 -2.08 -13.96 0.63
N LEU A 50 -1.40 -14.66 1.54
CA LEU A 50 -0.29 -14.09 2.31
C LEU A 50 0.88 -13.68 1.41
N GLU A 51 1.21 -14.50 0.42
CA GLU A 51 2.26 -14.14 -0.54
C GLU A 51 1.88 -12.90 -1.35
N LYS A 52 0.61 -12.76 -1.76
CA LYS A 52 0.10 -11.53 -2.41
C LYS A 52 0.30 -10.30 -1.52
N LEU A 53 0.01 -10.42 -0.21
CA LEU A 53 0.19 -9.33 0.75
C LEU A 53 1.67 -8.96 0.90
N ARG A 54 2.57 -9.94 1.00
CA ARG A 54 4.02 -9.70 1.07
C ARG A 54 4.55 -8.98 -0.17
N ILE A 55 4.11 -9.39 -1.36
CA ILE A 55 4.48 -8.72 -2.62
C ILE A 55 3.97 -7.28 -2.63
N GLY A 56 2.70 -7.05 -2.25
CA GLY A 56 2.11 -5.70 -2.19
C GLY A 56 2.85 -4.77 -1.23
N LYS A 57 3.19 -5.27 -0.03
CA LYS A 57 3.99 -4.53 0.96
C LYS A 57 5.34 -4.10 0.37
N GLY A 58 6.13 -5.07 -0.13
CA GLY A 58 7.45 -4.77 -0.67
C GLY A 58 7.42 -3.82 -1.87
N LEU A 59 6.36 -3.86 -2.66
CA LEU A 59 6.14 -2.94 -3.77
C LEU A 59 5.88 -1.51 -3.31
N LEU A 60 5.07 -1.30 -2.28
CA LEU A 60 4.80 0.02 -1.72
C LEU A 60 6.03 0.60 -1.00
N GLU A 61 6.74 -0.22 -0.21
CA GLU A 61 7.98 0.20 0.44
C GLU A 61 9.05 0.57 -0.60
N LYS A 62 9.09 -0.15 -1.72
CA LYS A 62 9.94 0.23 -2.86
C LYS A 62 9.49 1.56 -3.46
N LEU A 63 8.19 1.75 -3.69
CA LEU A 63 7.65 3.01 -4.19
C LEU A 63 8.04 4.18 -3.28
N ALA A 64 7.93 4.03 -1.96
CA ALA A 64 8.29 5.06 -0.99
C ALA A 64 9.75 5.50 -1.05
N ARG A 65 10.67 4.61 -1.42
CA ARG A 65 12.09 4.97 -1.63
C ARG A 65 12.37 5.70 -2.93
N GLU A 66 11.55 5.49 -3.96
CA GLU A 66 11.79 5.97 -5.33
C GLU A 66 10.92 7.19 -5.69
N SER A 67 9.76 7.32 -5.04
CA SER A 67 8.76 8.35 -5.25
C SER A 67 9.25 9.71 -4.78
N ARG A 68 8.84 10.76 -5.49
CA ARG A 68 8.94 12.15 -5.01
C ARG A 68 7.72 12.59 -4.22
N ALA A 69 6.60 11.89 -4.39
CA ALA A 69 5.40 12.11 -3.60
C ALA A 69 5.65 11.74 -2.14
N GLY A 70 5.09 12.51 -1.20
CA GLY A 70 4.91 12.04 0.17
C GLY A 70 3.95 10.85 0.17
N ILE A 71 4.27 9.79 0.92
CA ILE A 71 3.38 8.63 1.05
C ILE A 71 3.07 8.43 2.53
N LEU A 72 1.78 8.38 2.87
CA LEU A 72 1.30 8.21 4.25
C LEU A 72 0.41 6.98 4.37
N ASN A 73 0.46 6.31 5.52
CA ASN A 73 -0.43 5.20 5.85
C ASN A 73 -1.55 5.66 6.80
N LEU A 74 -2.77 5.79 6.31
CA LEU A 74 -3.98 6.10 7.10
C LEU A 74 -4.65 4.84 7.67
N THR A 75 -4.17 3.64 7.31
CA THR A 75 -4.78 2.38 7.76
C THR A 75 -4.75 2.29 9.29
N SER A 76 -5.89 1.91 9.88
CA SER A 76 -6.10 1.91 11.33
C SER A 76 -5.40 0.77 12.07
N GLY A 77 -5.01 -0.29 11.36
CA GLY A 77 -4.37 -1.47 11.93
C GLY A 77 -3.27 -2.00 11.02
N GLY A 78 -2.89 -3.26 11.23
CA GLY A 78 -1.89 -3.92 10.40
C GLY A 78 -0.45 -3.49 10.67
N GLU A 79 0.45 -3.92 9.79
CA GLU A 79 1.89 -3.71 9.94
C GLU A 79 2.33 -2.28 9.59
N GLU A 80 3.47 -1.89 10.17
CA GLU A 80 4.21 -0.71 9.70
C GLU A 80 4.89 -0.98 8.35
N LEU A 81 4.96 0.06 7.54
CA LEU A 81 5.52 0.05 6.19
C LEU A 81 6.77 0.93 6.16
N ALA A 82 7.90 0.37 5.73
CA ALA A 82 9.15 1.11 5.68
C ALA A 82 9.05 2.32 4.72
N GLY A 83 9.41 3.51 5.21
CA GLY A 83 9.35 4.75 4.43
C GLY A 83 7.94 5.33 4.24
N ILE A 84 6.91 4.73 4.84
CA ILE A 84 5.52 5.20 4.74
C ILE A 84 4.97 5.39 6.16
N PRO A 85 5.19 6.58 6.77
CA PRO A 85 4.76 6.82 8.14
C PRO A 85 3.24 6.75 8.28
N ARG A 86 2.79 6.18 9.41
CA ARG A 86 1.38 6.15 9.78
C ARG A 86 0.88 7.55 10.15
N THR A 87 -0.34 7.86 9.74
CA THR A 87 -1.04 9.12 10.03
C THR A 87 -2.45 8.85 10.56
N SER A 88 -3.12 9.91 11.02
CA SER A 88 -4.52 9.88 11.44
C SER A 88 -5.36 10.79 10.56
N VAL A 89 -6.68 10.60 10.55
CA VAL A 89 -7.60 11.51 9.83
C VAL A 89 -7.45 12.95 10.32
N LYS A 90 -7.21 13.15 11.63
CA LYS A 90 -7.00 14.48 12.20
C LYS A 90 -5.73 15.13 11.63
N ALA A 91 -4.60 14.42 11.69
CA ALA A 91 -3.33 14.93 11.21
C ALA A 91 -3.35 15.18 9.69
N LEU A 92 -4.00 14.30 8.92
CA LEU A 92 -4.13 14.48 7.48
C LEU A 92 -4.91 15.76 7.12
N ARG A 93 -6.00 16.07 7.85
CA ARG A 93 -6.79 17.31 7.65
C ARG A 93 -6.02 18.60 7.95
N GLU A 94 -4.93 18.51 8.71
CA GLU A 94 -4.08 19.67 9.01
C GLU A 94 -3.01 19.87 7.91
N LEU A 95 -2.81 18.87 7.03
CA LEU A 95 -1.78 18.83 6.00
C LEU A 95 -2.32 19.19 4.60
N VAL A 96 -3.63 19.08 4.38
CA VAL A 96 -4.34 19.41 3.12
C VAL A 96 -5.38 20.48 3.35
#